data_AF-A0AAU4IDC5-F1
#
_entry.id   AF-A0AAU4IDC5-F1
#
_cell.length_a   1.000
_cell.length_b   1.000
_cell.length_c   1.000
_cell.angle_alpha   90.00
_cell.angle_beta   90.00
_cell.angle_gamma   90.00
#
_symmetry.space_group_name_H-M   'P 1'
#
loop_
_entity.id
_entity.type
_entity.pdbx_description
1 polymer ?
#
loop_
_entity_poly.entity_id
_entity_poly.type
_entity_poly.pdbx_seq_one_letter_code
_entity_poly.pdbx_strand_id
1 'polypeptide(L)'
;MDTTLIFLAVDRTLTNIAWFLVVGLLVVGFLLGGFMLGKRVRAQEPAPPTPESQPHLPDGGAVHEVSEEREYVEFPESGLRPHEMQGYGNFGSRTHSHQDDARAERESGYEHPNPRPARKQPPTLPPLGGAKPA
;
A
#
# COMPACT_ATOMS: atom_id res chain seq x y z
N MET A 1 0.79 68.32 14.76
CA MET A 1 0.78 67.01 15.43
C MET A 1 0.09 66.02 14.49
N ASP A 2 0.92 65.30 13.74
CA ASP A 2 0.81 63.88 13.34
C ASP A 2 -0.35 63.35 12.48
N THR A 3 -1.38 64.14 12.15
CA THR A 3 -2.49 63.64 11.32
C THR A 3 -2.07 63.26 9.90
N THR A 4 -1.21 64.06 9.26
CA THR A 4 -0.71 63.77 7.90
C THR A 4 0.17 62.53 7.84
N LEU A 5 0.97 62.27 8.89
CA LEU A 5 1.79 61.07 9.01
C LEU A 5 0.92 59.83 9.24
N ILE A 6 -0.15 59.94 10.04
CA ILE A 6 -1.12 58.86 10.25
C ILE A 6 -1.85 58.53 8.94
N PHE A 7 -2.31 59.52 8.17
CA PHE A 7 -2.97 59.27 6.88
C PHE A 7 -2.05 58.60 5.85
N LEU A 8 -0.78 59.02 5.74
CA LEU A 8 0.20 58.35 4.86
C LEU A 8 0.54 56.92 5.33
N ALA A 9 0.61 56.69 6.65
CA ALA A 9 0.86 55.37 7.21
C ALA A 9 -0.34 54.41 7.00
N VAL A 10 -1.58 54.92 7.11
CA VAL A 10 -2.80 54.16 6.83
C VAL A 10 -2.89 53.80 5.35
N ASP A 11 -2.59 54.73 4.44
CA ASP A 11 -2.61 54.48 3.00
C ASP A 11 -1.57 53.42 2.56
N ARG A 12 -0.35 53.50 3.11
CA ARG A 12 0.70 52.52 2.85
C ARG A 12 0.39 51.14 3.44
N THR A 13 -0.19 51.07 4.64
CA THR A 13 -0.57 49.78 5.26
C THR A 13 -1.72 49.11 4.50
N LEU A 14 -2.75 49.86 4.10
CA LEU A 14 -3.84 49.37 3.26
C LEU A 14 -3.33 48.84 1.91
N THR A 15 -2.45 49.59 1.25
CA THR A 15 -1.85 49.17 -0.03
C THR A 15 -1.04 47.88 0.12
N ASN A 16 -0.23 47.77 1.18
CA ASN A 16 0.55 46.56 1.45
C ASN A 16 -0.38 45.36 1.71
N ILE A 17 -1.41 45.51 2.53
CA ILE A 17 -2.39 44.45 2.82
C ILE A 17 -3.07 44.00 1.53
N ALA A 18 -3.52 44.93 0.68
CA ALA A 18 -4.12 44.62 -0.61
C ALA A 18 -3.17 43.82 -1.50
N TRP A 19 -1.89 44.22 -1.57
CA TRP A 19 -0.88 43.50 -2.34
C TRP A 19 -0.63 42.08 -1.79
N PHE A 20 -0.54 41.92 -0.46
CA PHE A 20 -0.42 40.60 0.16
C PHE A 20 -1.60 39.68 -0.15
N LEU A 21 -2.83 40.22 -0.16
CA LEU A 21 -4.01 39.45 -0.53
C LEU A 21 -3.98 39.03 -2.01
N VAL A 22 -3.58 39.92 -2.91
CA VAL A 22 -3.42 39.61 -4.33
C VAL A 22 -2.39 38.51 -4.54
N VAL A 23 -1.20 38.65 -3.94
CA VAL A 23 -0.14 37.64 -4.01
C VAL A 23 -0.62 36.31 -3.40
N GLY A 24 -1.28 36.35 -2.24
CA GLY A 24 -1.85 35.18 -1.60
C GLY A 24 -2.85 34.46 -2.52
N LEU A 25 -3.74 35.20 -3.18
CA LEU A 25 -4.72 34.65 -4.10
C LEU A 25 -4.06 34.05 -5.35
N LEU A 26 -2.99 34.68 -5.86
CA LEU A 26 -2.20 34.14 -6.96
C LEU A 26 -1.54 32.81 -6.59
N VAL A 27 -0.95 32.71 -5.39
CA VAL A 27 -0.35 31.47 -4.90
C VAL A 27 -1.41 30.39 -4.74
N VAL A 28 -2.56 30.70 -4.13
CA VAL A 28 -3.68 29.76 -4.01
C VAL A 28 -4.16 29.29 -5.37
N GLY A 29 -4.36 30.21 -6.33
CA GLY A 29 -4.77 29.89 -7.69
C GLY A 29 -3.77 29.00 -8.42
N PHE A 30 -2.47 29.26 -8.26
CA PHE A 30 -1.39 28.44 -8.83
C PHE A 30 -1.42 27.01 -8.27
N LEU A 31 -1.53 26.86 -6.95
CA LEU A 31 -1.61 25.55 -6.29
C LEU A 31 -2.86 24.77 -6.71
N LEU A 32 -4.02 25.45 -6.76
CA LEU A 32 -5.27 24.84 -7.20
C LEU A 32 -5.19 24.42 -8.68
N GLY A 33 -4.57 25.23 -9.52
CA GLY A 33 -4.32 24.91 -10.93
C GLY A 33 -3.47 23.64 -11.08
N GLY A 34 -2.36 23.53 -10.34
CA GLY A 34 -1.53 22.32 -10.32
C GLY A 34 -2.30 21.08 -9.83
N PHE A 35 -3.07 21.22 -8.76
CA PHE A 35 -3.92 20.15 -8.23
C PHE A 35 -4.98 19.68 -9.25
N MET A 36 -5.67 20.62 -9.90
CA MET A 36 -6.67 20.31 -10.93
C MET A 36 -6.05 19.64 -12.15
N LEU A 37 -4.85 20.05 -12.55
CA LEU A 37 -4.10 19.41 -13.63
C LEU A 37 -3.75 17.96 -13.27
N GLY A 38 -3.22 17.71 -12.07
CA GLY A 38 -2.95 16.35 -11.58
C GLY A 38 -4.20 15.48 -11.52
N LYS A 39 -5.32 16.03 -11.03
CA LYS A 39 -6.63 15.36 -11.02
C LYS A 39 -7.10 15.01 -12.43
N ARG A 40 -6.92 15.91 -13.40
CA ARG A 40 -7.30 15.68 -14.81
C ARG A 40 -6.45 14.60 -15.47
N VAL A 41 -5.16 14.51 -15.14
CA VAL A 41 -4.27 13.44 -15.64
C VAL A 41 -4.74 12.09 -15.08
N ARG A 42 -4.95 12.00 -13.76
CA ARG A 42 -5.43 10.76 -13.12
C ARG A 42 -6.81 10.31 -13.61
N ALA A 43 -7.67 11.24 -14.01
CA ALA A 43 -8.98 10.93 -14.56
C ALA A 43 -8.93 10.34 -15.98
N GLN A 44 -7.80 10.47 -16.69
CA GLN A 44 -7.59 9.80 -17.97
C GLN A 44 -7.06 8.37 -17.79
N GLU A 45 -6.62 8.01 -16.59
CA GLU A 45 -6.28 6.63 -16.28
C GLU A 45 -7.56 5.79 -16.16
N PRO A 46 -7.54 4.53 -16.63
CA PRO A 46 -8.67 3.63 -16.43
C PRO A 46 -8.95 3.48 -14.94
N ALA A 47 -10.23 3.38 -14.59
CA ALA A 47 -10.63 3.15 -13.21
C ALA A 47 -9.95 1.89 -12.65
N PRO A 48 -9.61 1.87 -11.35
CA PRO A 48 -9.13 0.65 -10.70
C PRO A 48 -10.06 -0.53 -11.01
N PRO A 49 -9.50 -1.73 -11.24
CA PRO A 49 -10.31 -2.89 -11.56
C PRO A 49 -11.37 -3.11 -10.49
N THR A 50 -12.61 -3.29 -10.94
CA THR A 50 -13.74 -3.63 -10.07
C THR A 50 -13.52 -5.00 -9.41
N PRO A 51 -14.10 -5.27 -8.23
CA PRO A 51 -14.06 -6.61 -7.63
C PRO A 51 -14.56 -7.70 -8.57
N GLU A 52 -15.55 -7.40 -9.41
CA GLU A 52 -16.08 -8.33 -10.41
C GLU A 52 -15.14 -8.56 -11.60
N SER A 53 -14.19 -7.65 -11.82
CA SER A 53 -13.10 -7.86 -12.79
C SER A 53 -11.90 -8.59 -12.19
N GLN A 54 -11.99 -9.02 -10.92
CA GLN A 54 -11.01 -9.94 -10.38
C GLN A 54 -11.06 -11.25 -11.19
N PRO A 55 -9.92 -11.91 -11.39
CA PRO A 55 -9.88 -13.22 -12.02
C PRO A 55 -10.82 -14.19 -11.28
N HIS A 56 -11.85 -14.66 -11.98
CA HIS A 56 -12.72 -15.73 -11.48
C HIS A 56 -12.09 -17.08 -11.79
N LEU A 57 -12.48 -18.11 -11.04
CA LEU A 57 -12.12 -19.48 -11.39
C LEU A 57 -12.62 -19.79 -12.81
N PRO A 58 -11.81 -20.44 -13.66
CA PRO A 58 -12.26 -20.86 -14.98
C PRO A 58 -13.36 -21.92 -14.86
N ASP A 59 -14.16 -22.11 -15.93
CA ASP A 59 -15.33 -22.99 -15.94
C ASP A 59 -15.03 -24.45 -15.54
N GLY A 60 -13.77 -24.89 -15.72
CA GLY A 60 -13.28 -26.21 -15.31
C GLY A 60 -12.95 -26.34 -13.81
N GLY A 61 -13.20 -25.31 -13.00
CA GLY A 61 -12.79 -25.22 -11.61
C GLY A 61 -11.36 -24.69 -11.46
N ALA A 62 -10.84 -24.65 -10.22
CA ALA A 62 -9.46 -24.25 -9.97
C ALA A 62 -8.52 -25.11 -10.82
N VAL A 63 -7.73 -24.48 -11.69
CA VAL A 63 -6.58 -25.15 -12.32
C VAL A 63 -5.72 -25.65 -11.18
N HIS A 64 -5.32 -26.92 -11.22
CA HIS A 64 -4.52 -27.53 -10.16
C HIS A 64 -3.34 -26.61 -9.85
N GLU A 65 -3.30 -26.06 -8.64
CA GLU A 65 -2.19 -25.22 -8.22
C GLU A 65 -0.96 -26.12 -8.15
N VAL A 66 -0.02 -25.94 -9.08
CA VAL A 66 1.33 -26.47 -8.91
C VAL A 66 1.95 -25.66 -7.78
N SER A 67 1.71 -26.13 -6.55
CA SER A 67 2.26 -25.53 -5.34
C SER A 67 3.69 -26.02 -5.18
N GLU A 68 4.65 -25.14 -5.48
CA GLU A 68 6.07 -25.41 -5.28
C GLU A 68 6.46 -25.16 -3.82
N GLU A 69 7.03 -26.18 -3.17
CA GLU A 69 7.64 -26.00 -1.85
C GLU A 69 8.98 -25.26 -2.01
N ARG A 70 9.10 -24.10 -1.35
CA ARG A 70 10.32 -23.28 -1.37
C ARG A 70 11.30 -23.76 -0.30
N GLU A 71 12.58 -23.85 -0.71
CA GLU A 71 13.68 -24.10 0.20
C GLU A 71 13.70 -23.03 1.31
N TYR A 72 13.67 -23.49 2.56
CA TYR A 72 13.69 -22.59 3.70
C TYR A 72 15.10 -22.03 3.88
N VAL A 73 15.20 -20.70 3.97
CA VAL A 73 16.47 -20.03 4.29
C VAL A 73 16.50 -19.81 5.80
N GLU A 74 17.53 -20.32 6.47
CA GLU A 74 17.73 -20.11 7.89
C GLU A 74 18.07 -18.64 8.16
N PHE A 75 17.36 -18.05 9.13
CA PHE A 75 17.62 -16.71 9.63
C PHE A 75 18.23 -16.79 11.03
N PRO A 76 19.24 -15.95 11.35
CA PRO A 76 19.75 -15.86 12.71
C PRO A 76 18.67 -15.34 13.66
N GLU A 77 18.65 -15.85 14.89
CA GLU A 77 17.66 -15.48 15.92
C GLU A 77 17.66 -13.99 16.25
N SER A 78 18.80 -13.32 16.09
CA SER A 78 18.95 -11.88 16.29
C SER A 78 18.22 -11.03 15.23
N GLY A 79 17.70 -11.65 14.17
CA GLY A 79 17.20 -10.96 12.98
C GLY A 79 18.34 -10.41 12.11
N LEU A 80 17.99 -9.99 10.89
CA LEU A 80 18.89 -9.36 9.93
C LEU A 80 18.33 -7.99 9.54
N ARG A 81 19.19 -6.96 9.49
CA ARG A 81 18.83 -5.68 8.86
C ARG A 81 18.78 -5.86 7.33
N PRO A 82 18.07 -5.01 6.58
CA PRO A 82 17.93 -5.17 5.13
C PRO A 82 19.25 -5.29 4.34
N HIS A 83 20.32 -4.65 4.80
CA HIS A 83 21.65 -4.74 4.18
C HIS A 83 22.46 -5.98 4.60
N GLU A 84 22.02 -6.66 5.66
CA GLU A 84 22.60 -7.90 6.17
C GLU A 84 21.88 -9.13 5.62
N MET A 85 20.68 -8.92 5.06
CA MET A 85 19.99 -9.94 4.29
C MET A 85 20.83 -10.31 3.08
N GLN A 86 21.00 -11.62 2.90
CA GLN A 86 21.60 -12.17 1.71
C GLN A 86 20.90 -11.49 0.50
N GLY A 87 21.69 -10.84 -0.38
CA GLY A 87 21.19 -10.32 -1.66
C GLY A 87 20.29 -9.11 -1.51
N TYR A 88 20.43 -8.38 -0.41
CA TYR A 88 19.59 -7.22 -0.05
C TYR A 88 18.10 -7.56 0.03
N GLY A 89 17.77 -8.81 0.33
CA GLY A 89 16.39 -9.31 0.34
C GLY A 89 15.85 -9.70 -1.04
N ASN A 90 16.68 -9.69 -2.08
CA ASN A 90 16.29 -10.06 -3.45
C ASN A 90 16.85 -11.42 -3.90
N PHE A 91 17.18 -12.33 -2.98
CA PHE A 91 17.44 -13.71 -3.39
C PHE A 91 16.12 -14.41 -3.70
N GLY A 92 16.04 -14.95 -4.92
CA GLY A 92 14.99 -15.88 -5.28
C GLY A 92 15.11 -17.14 -4.42
N SER A 93 13.99 -17.61 -3.89
CA SER A 93 13.90 -18.93 -3.27
C SER A 93 14.04 -20.01 -4.32
N ARG A 94 14.78 -21.08 -4.03
CA ARG A 94 14.82 -22.27 -4.90
C ARG A 94 13.70 -23.23 -4.55
N THR A 95 13.29 -24.04 -5.52
CA THR A 95 12.35 -25.15 -5.29
C THR A 95 13.07 -26.27 -4.54
N HIS A 96 12.43 -26.80 -3.49
CA HIS A 96 12.95 -27.96 -2.74
C HIS A 96 13.13 -29.17 -3.67
N SER A 97 14.21 -29.92 -3.50
CA SER A 97 14.47 -31.14 -4.28
C SER A 97 13.51 -32.29 -3.93
N HIS A 98 12.99 -32.30 -2.71
CA HIS A 98 12.06 -33.30 -2.17
C HIS A 98 10.79 -32.62 -1.65
N GLN A 99 9.93 -32.18 -2.57
CA GLN A 99 8.75 -31.36 -2.24
C GLN A 99 7.71 -32.12 -1.41
N ASP A 100 7.49 -33.41 -1.71
CA ASP A 100 6.51 -34.23 -0.98
C ASP A 100 6.95 -34.48 0.47
N ASP A 101 8.24 -34.75 0.67
CA ASP A 101 8.83 -34.94 2.01
C ASP A 101 8.78 -33.63 2.81
N ALA A 102 9.17 -32.51 2.19
CA ALA A 102 9.11 -31.20 2.82
C ALA A 102 7.66 -30.81 3.20
N ARG A 103 6.69 -31.15 2.36
CA ARG A 103 5.26 -30.95 2.65
C ARG A 103 4.81 -31.82 3.82
N ALA A 104 5.13 -33.11 3.79
CA ALA A 104 4.78 -34.04 4.86
C ALA A 104 5.40 -33.61 6.21
N GLU A 105 6.62 -33.08 6.21
CA GLU A 105 7.27 -32.53 7.40
C GLU A 105 6.53 -31.29 7.94
N ARG A 106 6.11 -30.35 7.08
CA ARG A 106 5.28 -29.21 7.50
C ARG A 106 3.94 -29.65 8.07
N GLU A 107 3.28 -30.62 7.44
CA GLU A 107 1.94 -31.07 7.80
C GLU A 107 1.91 -31.97 9.04
N SER A 108 3.00 -32.71 9.30
CA SER A 108 3.13 -33.60 10.47
C SER A 108 3.32 -32.84 11.80
N GLY A 109 3.30 -31.51 11.77
CA GLY A 109 3.34 -30.68 12.97
C GLY A 109 4.72 -30.65 13.63
N TYR A 110 5.79 -30.90 12.86
CA TYR A 110 7.15 -30.66 13.35
C TYR A 110 7.28 -29.21 13.80
N GLU A 111 7.65 -29.04 15.07
CA GLU A 111 8.00 -27.74 15.63
C GLU A 111 9.32 -27.32 15.00
N HIS A 112 9.24 -26.46 13.98
CA HIS A 112 10.41 -25.82 13.41
C HIS A 112 11.22 -25.20 14.56
N PRO A 113 12.55 -25.35 14.60
CA PRO A 113 13.38 -24.82 15.69
C PRO A 113 13.29 -23.29 15.86
N ASN A 114 12.64 -22.60 14.93
CA ASN A 114 12.28 -21.19 15.07
C ASN A 114 10.86 -20.93 14.50
N PRO A 115 9.79 -21.12 15.29
CA PRO A 115 8.44 -20.85 14.82
C PRO A 115 8.28 -19.34 14.63
N ARG A 116 7.86 -18.91 13.44
CA ARG A 116 7.37 -17.53 13.26
C ARG A 116 6.30 -17.28 14.32
N PRO A 117 6.35 -16.18 15.10
CA PRO A 117 5.35 -15.92 16.13
C PRO A 117 3.97 -15.97 15.48
N ALA A 118 3.08 -16.81 16.03
CA ALA A 118 1.76 -17.05 15.48
C ALA A 118 1.06 -15.71 15.22
N ARG A 119 0.94 -15.36 13.94
CA ARG A 119 0.14 -14.20 13.54
C ARG A 119 -1.28 -14.54 13.98
N LYS A 120 -1.84 -13.78 14.93
CA LYS A 120 -3.23 -13.96 15.38
C LYS A 120 -4.10 -14.02 14.12
N GLN A 121 -4.70 -15.18 13.86
CA GLN A 121 -5.64 -15.36 12.77
C GLN A 121 -6.75 -14.33 12.97
N PRO A 122 -7.08 -13.49 11.96
CA PRO A 122 -8.30 -12.70 12.01
C PRO A 122 -9.47 -13.67 12.26
N PRO A 123 -10.47 -13.31 13.08
CA PRO A 123 -11.59 -14.19 13.35
C PRO A 123 -12.20 -14.68 12.04
N THR A 124 -12.31 -16.01 11.90
CA THR A 124 -12.96 -16.66 10.77
C THR A 124 -14.38 -16.11 10.65
N LEU A 125 -14.66 -15.34 9.59
CA LEU A 125 -16.02 -14.93 9.27
C LEU A 125 -16.83 -16.21 8.96
N PRO A 126 -17.98 -16.43 9.60
CA PRO A 126 -18.83 -17.56 9.27
C PRO A 126 -19.24 -17.48 7.79
N PRO A 127 -19.36 -18.63 7.09
CA PRO A 127 -19.78 -18.64 5.70
C PRO A 127 -21.15 -17.96 5.59
N LEU A 128 -21.26 -16.96 4.69
CA LEU A 128 -22.54 -16.34 4.36
C LEU A 128 -23.45 -17.45 3.83
N GLY A 129 -24.48 -17.80 4.61
CA GLY A 129 -25.32 -18.96 4.38
C GLY A 129 -25.91 -18.97 2.97
N GLY A 130 -25.78 -20.12 2.30
CA GLY A 130 -26.40 -20.39 1.02
C GLY A 130 -27.92 -20.29 1.14
N ALA A 131 -28.51 -19.32 0.45
CA ALA A 131 -29.93 -19.27 0.22
C ALA A 131 -30.31 -20.42 -0.73
N LYS A 132 -31.11 -21.36 -0.24
CA LYS A 132 -31.75 -22.41 -1.04
C LYS A 132 -32.95 -21.77 -1.76
N PRO A 133 -33.05 -21.79 -3.10
CA PRO A 133 -34.25 -21.31 -3.78
C PRO A 133 -35.40 -22.30 -3.53
N ALA A 134 -36.57 -21.75 -3.18
CA ALA A 134 -37.86 -22.44 -3.12
C ALA A 134 -38.55 -22.41 -4.48
#